data_AF-M4AIN3-F1
#
_entry.id   AF-M4AIN3-F1
#
_cell.length_a   1.000
_cell.length_b   1.000
_cell.length_c   1.000
_cell.angle_alpha   90.00
_cell.angle_beta   90.00
_cell.angle_gamma   90.00
#
_symmetry.space_group_name_H-M   'P 1'
#
loop_
_entity.id
_entity.type
_entity.pdbx_description
1 polymer ?
#
loop_
_entity_poly.entity_id
_entity_poly.type
_entity_poly.pdbx_seq_one_letter_code
_entity_poly.pdbx_strand_id
1 'polypeptide(L)' 'MLSLNPSDTFNSCCKESGFLMVFKCREENSALKECLTQHYQDPAFFEECKRLYIQEKLEFQKTGIPAKNRTQKLPTSM' A
#
# COMPACT_ATOMS: atom_id res chain seq x y z
N MET A 1 -1.32 -17.54 17.35
CA MET A 1 -0.35 -17.51 16.24
C MET A 1 -0.45 -16.14 15.60
N LEU A 2 0.37 -15.18 16.05
CA LEU A 2 0.36 -13.84 15.45
C LEU A 2 0.93 -13.92 14.04
N SER A 3 0.15 -13.42 13.10
CA SER A 3 0.50 -13.19 11.70
C SER A 3 1.79 -12.37 11.60
N LEU A 4 2.82 -12.98 11.03
CA LEU A 4 4.02 -12.28 10.59
C LEU A 4 3.61 -11.42 9.38
N ASN A 5 3.58 -10.08 9.51
CA ASN A 5 3.18 -9.21 8.40
C ASN A 5 4.21 -9.28 7.26
N PRO A 6 3.80 -9.56 5.99
CA PRO A 6 4.72 -9.61 4.85
C PRO A 6 5.54 -8.32 4.68
N SER A 7 4.94 -7.17 5.01
CA SER A 7 5.63 -5.87 4.99
C SER A 7 6.81 -5.80 5.97
N ASP A 8 6.63 -6.29 7.21
CA ASP A 8 7.67 -6.21 8.24
C ASP A 8 8.84 -7.14 7.90
N THR A 9 8.55 -8.33 7.36
CA THR A 9 9.57 -9.28 6.90
C THR A 9 10.41 -8.76 5.76
N PHE A 10 9.76 -8.18 4.75
CA PHE A 10 10.45 -7.54 3.64
C PHE A 10 11.29 -6.36 4.12
N ASN A 11 10.77 -5.53 5.03
CA ASN A 11 11.51 -4.38 5.58
C ASN A 11 12.76 -4.82 6.34
N SER A 12 12.68 -5.86 7.19
CA SER A 12 13.85 -6.42 7.88
C SER A 12 14.91 -6.91 6.90
N CYS A 13 14.50 -7.70 5.89
CA CYS A 13 15.43 -8.18 4.88
C CYS A 13 16.12 -7.03 4.13
N CYS A 14 15.37 -5.97 3.79
CA CYS A 14 15.92 -4.80 3.11
C CYS A 14 16.96 -4.08 3.98
N LYS A 15 16.67 -3.89 5.27
CA LYS A 15 17.58 -3.26 6.23
C LYS A 15 18.87 -4.06 6.42
N GLU A 16 18.78 -5.39 6.47
CA GLU A 16 19.93 -6.28 6.66
C GLU A 16 20.76 -6.46 5.37
N SER A 17 20.10 -6.53 4.22
CA SER A 17 20.76 -6.77 2.93
C SER A 17 21.36 -5.52 2.29
N GLY A 18 20.89 -4.33 2.71
CA GLY A 18 21.35 -3.04 2.20
C GLY A 18 21.32 -2.98 0.68
N PHE A 19 22.44 -2.63 0.06
CA PHE A 19 22.57 -2.53 -1.39
C PHE A 19 22.19 -3.82 -2.16
N LEU A 20 22.38 -4.99 -1.54
CA LEU A 20 22.10 -6.29 -2.18
C LEU A 20 20.65 -6.75 -2.02
N MET A 21 19.76 -5.91 -1.48
CA MET A 21 18.36 -6.28 -1.19
C MET A 21 17.59 -6.84 -2.40
N VAL A 22 17.83 -6.33 -3.61
CA VAL A 22 17.12 -6.77 -4.82
C VAL A 22 17.46 -8.22 -5.20
N PHE A 23 18.64 -8.69 -4.78
CA PHE A 23 19.07 -10.06 -5.02
C PHE A 23 18.71 -10.98 -3.86
N LYS A 24 18.86 -10.50 -2.62
CA LYS A 24 18.67 -11.31 -1.41
C LYS A 24 17.21 -11.41 -0.96
N CYS A 25 16.42 -10.35 -1.12
CA CYS A 25 15.05 -10.27 -0.57
C CYS A 25 13.96 -10.62 -1.58
N ARG A 26 14.23 -11.55 -2.51
CA ARG A 26 13.29 -11.88 -3.60
C ARG A 26 12.06 -12.62 -3.10
N GLU A 27 12.25 -13.53 -2.17
CA GLU A 27 11.18 -14.36 -1.61
C GLU A 27 10.22 -13.50 -0.77
N GLU A 28 10.76 -12.65 0.11
CA GLU A 28 10.01 -11.72 0.94
C GLU A 28 9.25 -10.71 0.08
N ASN A 29 9.87 -10.23 -1.01
CA ASN A 29 9.21 -9.36 -1.97
C ASN A 29 8.07 -10.09 -2.72
N SER A 30 8.25 -11.36 -3.06
CA SER A 30 7.20 -12.17 -3.71
C SER A 30 6.00 -12.34 -2.78
N ALA A 31 6.24 -12.69 -1.52
CA ALA A 31 5.19 -12.82 -0.51
C ALA A 31 4.46 -11.48 -0.27
N LEU A 32 5.19 -10.37 -0.20
CA LEU A 32 4.61 -9.03 -0.11
C LEU A 32 3.73 -8.72 -1.33
N LYS A 33 4.22 -9.00 -2.54
CA LYS A 33 3.46 -8.77 -3.78
C LYS A 33 2.20 -9.61 -3.84
N GLU A 34 2.25 -10.86 -3.42
CA GLU A 34 1.08 -11.73 -3.38
C GLU A 34 0.00 -11.15 -2.46
N CYS A 35 0.40 -10.76 -1.24
CA CYS A 35 -0.50 -10.13 -0.28
C CYS A 35 -1.16 -8.85 -0.86
N LEU A 36 -0.36 -7.96 -1.46
CA LEU A 36 -0.89 -6.74 -2.08
C LEU A 36 -1.84 -7.07 -3.25
N THR A 37 -1.47 -8.03 -4.08
CA THR A 37 -2.24 -8.39 -5.28
C THR A 37 -3.62 -8.91 -4.91
N GLN A 38 -3.76 -9.67 -3.82
CA GLN A 38 -5.06 -10.13 -3.33
C GLN A 38 -6.00 -8.96 -3.04
N HIS A 39 -5.52 -7.91 -2.37
CA HIS A 39 -6.33 -6.71 -2.10
C HIS A 39 -6.62 -5.90 -3.36
N TYR A 40 -5.67 -5.79 -4.30
CA TYR A 40 -5.90 -5.09 -5.57
C TYR A 40 -6.90 -5.81 -6.48
N GLN A 41 -7.00 -7.14 -6.38
CA GLN A 41 -7.93 -7.94 -7.15
C GLN A 41 -9.30 -8.09 -6.49
N ASP A 42 -9.46 -7.66 -5.23
CA ASP A 42 -10.75 -7.66 -4.54
C ASP A 42 -11.68 -6.58 -5.15
N PRO A 43 -12.76 -6.99 -5.85
CA PRO A 43 -13.66 -6.04 -6.49
C PRO A 43 -14.43 -5.18 -5.47
N ALA A 44 -14.68 -5.71 -4.26
CA ALA A 44 -15.41 -4.97 -3.23
C ALA A 44 -14.57 -3.81 -2.71
N PHE A 45 -13.29 -4.07 -2.44
CA PHE A 45 -12.32 -3.05 -2.05
C PHE A 45 -12.15 -1.98 -3.14
N PHE A 46 -12.05 -2.39 -4.41
CA PHE A 46 -11.91 -1.46 -5.52
C PHE A 46 -13.12 -0.51 -5.65
N GLU A 47 -14.35 -1.04 -5.58
CA GLU A 47 -15.56 -0.22 -5.70
C GLU A 47 -15.73 0.73 -4.50
N GLU A 48 -15.32 0.31 -3.29
CA GLU A 48 -15.29 1.20 -2.13
C GLU A 48 -14.34 2.39 -2.35
N CYS A 49 -13.08 2.12 -2.73
CA CYS A 49 -12.09 3.16 -3.01
C CYS A 49 -12.57 4.10 -4.12
N LYS A 50 -13.18 3.56 -5.18
CA LYS A 50 -13.74 4.33 -6.28
C LYS A 50 -14.88 5.24 -5.84
N ARG A 51 -15.78 4.76 -4.98
CA ARG A 51 -16.87 5.57 -4.41
C ARG A 51 -16.31 6.75 -3.61
N LEU A 52 -15.34 6.51 -2.74
CA LEU A 52 -14.67 7.54 -1.95
C LEU A 52 -13.99 8.58 -2.85
N TYR A 53 -13.24 8.13 -3.86
CA TYR A 53 -12.58 9.02 -4.83
C TYR A 53 -13.57 9.90 -5.61
N ILE A 54 -14.70 9.33 -6.06
CA ILE A 54 -15.74 10.09 -6.77
C ILE A 54 -16.35 11.14 -5.85
N GLN A 55 -16.63 10.79 -4.60
CA GLN A 55 -17.18 11.71 -3.62
C GLN A 55 -16.24 12.89 -3.37
N GLU A 56 -14.96 12.63 -3.09
CA GLU A 56 -13.94 13.69 -2.91
C GLU A 56 -13.84 14.59 -4.14
N LYS A 57 -13.87 14.00 -5.34
CA LYS A 57 -13.84 14.76 -6.60
C LYS A 57 -15.05 15.68 -6.75
N LEU A 58 -16.26 15.21 -6.40
CA LEU A 58 -17.48 16.02 -6.46
C LEU A 58 -17.45 17.16 -5.42
N GLU A 59 -16.95 16.90 -4.22
CA GLU A 59 -16.78 17.91 -3.18
C GLU A 59 -15.78 18.99 -3.61
N PHE A 60 -14.66 18.58 -4.23
CA PHE A 60 -13.69 19.50 -4.81
C PHE A 60 -14.30 20.35 -5.93
N GLN A 61 -15.09 19.74 -6.84
CA GLN A 61 -15.77 20.48 -7.91
C GLN A 61 -16.78 21.50 -7.38
N LYS A 62 -17.46 21.20 -6.26
CA LYS A 62 -18.44 22.10 -5.64
C LYS A 62 -17.80 23.24 -4.85
N THR A 63 -16.73 22.96 -4.11
CA THR A 63 -16.17 23.88 -3.12
C THR A 63 -14.86 24.54 -3.55
N GLY A 64 -14.15 23.96 -4.52
CA GLY A 64 -12.79 24.33 -4.88
C GLY A 64 -11.75 23.99 -3.81
N ILE A 65 -12.15 23.40 -2.68
CA ILE A 65 -11.26 23.07 -1.57
C ILE A 65 -10.83 21.61 -1.73
N PRO A 66 -9.53 21.32 -1.93
CA PRO A 66 -9.08 19.94 -1.97
C PRO A 66 -9.30 19.32 -0.58
N ALA A 67 -9.78 18.08 -0.54
CA ALA A 67 -9.71 17.24 0.64
C ALA A 67 -8.23 17.09 0.99
N LYS A 68 -7.69 18.02 1.79
CA LYS A 68 -6.30 18.05 2.23
C LYS A 68 -6.07 16.80 3.09
N ASN A 69 -5.79 15.66 2.46
CA ASN A 69 -5.22 14.45 3.04
C ASN A 69 -4.79 13.43 1.97
N ARG A 70 -4.24 13.88 0.83
CA ARG A 70 -3.42 13.00 -0.03
C ARG A 70 -2.09 12.57 0.64
N THR A 71 -1.97 12.83 1.94
CA THR A 71 -0.93 12.43 2.89
C THR A 71 -1.12 11.03 3.45
N GLN A 72 -2.21 10.31 3.12
CA GLN A 72 -2.15 8.83 3.15
C GLN A 72 -1.26 8.33 2.01
N LYS A 73 0.00 8.79 1.98
CA LYS A 73 1.06 7.93 1.47
C LYS A 73 1.00 6.69 2.35
N LEU A 74 1.08 5.51 1.74
CA LEU A 74 1.40 4.29 2.49
C LEU A 74 2.50 4.67 3.49
N PRO A 75 2.35 4.42 4.80
CA PRO A 75 3.36 4.82 5.77
C PRO A 75 4.70 4.34 5.26
N THR A 76 5.52 5.27 4.76
CA THR A 76 6.83 4.95 4.22
C THR A 76 7.71 4.89 5.44
N SER A 77 7.57 3.81 6.23
CA SER A 77 8.57 3.48 7.22
C SER A 77 9.83 3.11 6.44
N MET A 78 10.77 4.05 6.39
CA MET A 78 12.17 3.75 6.10
C MET A 78 12.73 2.82 7.19
#